data_AF-A0A7X6U3S2-F1
#
_entry.id   AF-A0A7X6U3S2-F1
#
_cell.length_a   1.000
_cell.length_b   1.000
_cell.length_c   1.000
_cell.angle_alpha   90.00
_cell.angle_beta   90.00
_cell.angle_gamma   90.00
#
_symmetry.space_group_name_H-M   'P 1'
#
loop_
_entity.id
_entity.type
_entity.pdbx_description
1 polymer ?
#
loop_
_entity_poly.entity_id
_entity_poly.type
_entity_poly.pdbx_seq_one_letter_code
_entity_poly.pdbx_strand_id
1 'polypeptide(L)'
;GIGQEELAELRQNASNYNTQLSFANASDRAYLNNLQIRIVNAQQTPVFEDNEVGPLLYLQLEPGNYELSATSNGVEQKLKFTVRDGSNFKEVITW
;
A
#
# COMPACT_ATOMS: atom_id res chain seq x y z
N GLY A 1 14.67 17.04 7.28
CA GLY A 1 15.44 15.88 6.82
C GLY A 1 14.48 14.88 6.25
N ILE A 2 14.51 14.71 4.94
CA ILE A 2 14.40 13.46 4.19
C ILE A 2 15.26 13.77 2.96
N GLY A 3 16.40 13.09 2.85
CA GLY A 3 17.43 13.40 1.86
C GLY A 3 16.93 13.08 0.45
N GLN A 4 17.28 13.92 -0.52
CA GLN A 4 17.01 13.66 -1.94
C GLN A 4 17.56 12.30 -2.40
N GLU A 5 18.53 11.76 -1.66
CA GLU A 5 19.10 10.42 -1.81
C GLU A 5 18.08 9.31 -1.54
N GLU A 6 17.28 9.41 -0.48
CA GLU A 6 16.27 8.40 -0.13
C GLU A 6 15.13 8.36 -1.18
N LEU A 7 14.77 9.53 -1.72
CA LEU A 7 13.87 9.62 -2.88
C LEU A 7 14.50 9.07 -4.17
N ALA A 8 15.80 9.22 -4.37
CA ALA A 8 16.49 8.69 -5.54
C ALA A 8 16.62 7.17 -5.47
N GLU A 9 16.87 6.60 -4.29
CA GLU A 9 16.87 5.15 -4.07
C GLU A 9 15.48 4.54 -4.26
N LEU A 10 14.42 5.20 -3.75
CA LEU A 10 13.03 4.81 -4.01
C LEU A 10 12.69 4.86 -5.51
N ARG A 11 13.19 5.86 -6.25
CA ARG A 11 12.97 5.97 -7.70
C ARG A 11 13.78 4.95 -8.50
N GLN A 12 15.03 4.68 -8.12
CA GLN A 12 15.88 3.68 -8.78
C GLN A 12 15.35 2.25 -8.58
N ASN A 13 14.74 2.00 -7.41
CA ASN A 13 14.06 0.75 -7.09
C ASN A 13 12.56 0.78 -7.41
N ALA A 14 12.02 1.81 -8.08
CA ALA A 14 10.60 1.86 -8.39
C ALA A 14 10.15 0.70 -9.28
N SER A 15 11.06 0.16 -10.10
CA SER A 15 10.83 -1.07 -10.86
C SER A 15 10.80 -2.33 -10.00
N ASN A 16 11.29 -2.26 -8.75
CA ASN A 16 11.22 -3.33 -7.75
C ASN A 16 9.94 -3.27 -6.92
N TYR A 17 9.02 -2.32 -7.17
CA TYR A 17 7.74 -2.24 -6.47
C TYR A 17 6.60 -2.12 -7.46
N ASN A 18 5.88 -3.22 -7.66
CA ASN A 18 4.73 -3.26 -8.56
C ASN A 18 3.40 -2.86 -7.91
N THR A 19 3.38 -2.51 -6.62
CA THR A 19 2.18 -2.10 -5.90
C THR A 19 2.48 -0.81 -5.12
N GLN A 20 1.70 0.24 -5.38
CA GLN A 20 1.82 1.54 -4.70
C GLN A 20 0.47 1.94 -4.11
N LEU A 21 0.42 2.16 -2.81
CA LEU A 21 -0.78 2.54 -2.08
C LEU A 21 -0.56 3.87 -1.40
N SER A 22 -1.60 4.70 -1.36
CA SER A 22 -1.60 5.94 -0.58
C SER A 22 -2.85 6.05 0.27
N PHE A 23 -2.71 6.58 1.48
CA PHE A 23 -3.78 6.65 2.48
C PHE A 23 -4.08 8.09 2.86
N ALA A 24 -5.32 8.53 2.70
CA ALA A 24 -5.70 9.91 2.96
C ALA A 24 -7.14 10.05 3.51
N ASN A 25 -7.43 11.18 4.15
CA ASN A 25 -8.81 11.58 4.44
C ASN A 25 -9.52 11.98 3.14
N ALA A 26 -10.75 11.52 2.92
CA ALA A 26 -11.55 11.86 1.74
C ALA A 26 -11.87 13.37 1.71
N SER A 27 -12.19 13.95 2.87
CA SER A 27 -12.67 15.33 2.99
C SER A 27 -11.63 16.39 2.64
N ASP A 28 -10.38 16.19 3.07
CA ASP A 28 -9.31 17.20 2.97
C ASP A 28 -8.07 16.69 2.23
N ARG A 29 -8.05 15.41 1.83
CA ARG A 29 -6.89 14.75 1.18
C ARG A 29 -5.63 14.71 2.05
N ALA A 30 -5.76 15.03 3.34
CA ALA A 30 -4.69 14.92 4.31
C ALA A 30 -4.23 13.45 4.45
N TYR A 31 -2.91 13.25 4.37
CA TYR A 31 -2.26 11.95 4.49
C TYR A 31 -2.43 11.35 5.90
N LEU A 32 -2.74 10.05 5.95
CA LEU A 32 -2.96 9.29 7.18
C LEU A 32 -1.70 8.50 7.59
N ASN A 33 -1.51 8.30 8.90
CA ASN A 33 -0.43 7.51 9.49
C ASN A 33 -1.03 6.52 10.49
N ASN A 34 -0.18 5.63 11.04
CA ASN A 34 -0.56 4.63 12.05
C ASN A 34 -1.72 3.74 11.56
N LEU A 35 -1.68 3.36 10.28
CA LEU A 35 -2.65 2.45 9.72
C LEU A 35 -2.27 1.00 10.05
N GLN A 36 -3.28 0.22 10.42
CA GLN A 36 -3.18 -1.22 10.46
C GLN A 36 -3.52 -1.79 9.08
N ILE A 37 -2.54 -2.39 8.43
CA ILE A 37 -2.67 -2.96 7.09
C ILE A 37 -2.45 -4.46 7.15
N ARG A 38 -3.35 -5.19 6.50
CA ARG A 38 -3.21 -6.62 6.25
C ARG A 38 -3.50 -6.91 4.78
N ILE A 39 -2.62 -7.61 4.10
CA ILE A 39 -2.81 -8.06 2.72
C ILE A 39 -2.71 -9.58 2.69
N VAL A 40 -3.72 -10.22 2.09
CA VAL A 40 -3.74 -11.66 1.84
C VAL A 40 -3.77 -11.96 0.36
N ASN A 41 -3.18 -13.09 -0.02
CA ASN A 41 -3.29 -13.63 -1.37
C ASN A 41 -4.64 -14.38 -1.58
N ALA A 42 -4.83 -14.94 -2.77
CA ALA A 42 -6.01 -15.72 -3.13
C ALA A 42 -6.28 -16.95 -2.23
N GLN A 43 -5.23 -17.51 -1.58
CA GLN A 43 -5.37 -18.61 -0.62
C GLN A 43 -5.62 -18.13 0.81
N GLN A 44 -5.91 -16.84 1.03
CA GLN A 44 -6.08 -16.21 2.34
C GLN A 44 -4.81 -16.24 3.21
N THR A 45 -3.65 -16.49 2.61
CA THR A 45 -2.36 -16.43 3.31
C THR A 45 -1.91 -14.97 3.44
N PRO A 46 -1.54 -14.49 4.64
CA PRO A 46 -1.00 -13.15 4.80
C PRO A 46 0.35 -13.04 4.08
N VAL A 47 0.46 -12.02 3.22
CA VAL A 47 1.70 -11.68 2.49
C VAL A 47 2.31 -10.37 2.98
N PHE A 48 1.53 -9.55 3.68
CA PHE A 48 1.98 -8.34 4.36
C PHE A 48 1.06 -8.04 5.56
N GLU A 49 1.63 -7.69 6.70
CA GLU A 49 0.89 -7.28 7.90
C GLU A 49 1.75 -6.32 8.73
N ASP A 50 1.25 -5.12 9.00
CA ASP A 50 1.92 -4.10 9.81
C ASP A 50 0.87 -3.18 10.47
N ASN A 51 1.13 -2.71 11.68
CA ASN A 51 0.18 -1.91 12.48
C ASN A 51 0.52 -0.41 12.52
N GLU A 52 1.65 0.00 11.95
CA GLU A 52 2.17 1.37 12.01
C GLU A 52 2.54 1.88 10.61
N VAL A 53 1.72 1.56 9.61
CA VAL A 53 1.97 1.99 8.23
C VAL A 53 1.72 3.48 8.08
N GLY A 54 2.66 4.16 7.42
CA GLY A 54 2.57 5.57 7.06
C GLY A 54 1.67 5.81 5.83
N PRO A 55 1.66 7.03 5.28
CA PRO A 55 0.72 7.42 4.23
C PRO A 55 0.99 6.81 2.86
N LEU A 56 2.19 6.25 2.66
CA LEU A 56 2.62 5.63 1.42
C LEU A 56 3.10 4.22 1.73
N LEU A 57 2.62 3.24 0.97
CA LEU A 57 3.07 1.84 1.06
C LEU A 57 3.46 1.35 -0.33
N TYR A 58 4.70 0.89 -0.45
CA TYR A 58 5.27 0.35 -1.67
C TYR A 58 5.61 -1.13 -1.45
N LEU A 59 5.08 -2.01 -2.29
CA LEU A 59 5.26 -3.46 -2.16
C LEU A 59 5.65 -4.08 -3.50
N GLN A 60 6.44 -5.14 -3.40
CA GLN A 60 6.69 -6.07 -4.49
C GLN A 60 5.88 -7.33 -4.23
N LEU A 61 4.82 -7.51 -5.01
CA LEU A 61 3.95 -8.68 -4.91
C LEU A 61 4.16 -9.58 -6.13
N GLU A 62 4.00 -10.88 -5.97
CA GLU A 62 3.93 -11.78 -7.12
C GLU A 62 2.67 -11.47 -7.95
N PRO A 63 2.64 -11.77 -9.26
CA PRO A 63 1.41 -11.65 -10.04
C PRO A 63 0.30 -12.53 -9.43
N GLY A 64 -0.85 -11.94 -9.12
CA GLY A 64 -1.89 -12.63 -8.37
C GLY A 64 -3.05 -11.74 -7.94
N ASN A 65 -4.02 -12.37 -7.28
CA ASN A 65 -5.17 -11.68 -6.68
C ASN A 65 -4.95 -11.52 -5.18
N TYR A 66 -5.30 -10.35 -4.67
CA TYR A 66 -5.07 -9.93 -3.31
C TYR A 66 -6.31 -9.26 -2.72
N GLU A 67 -6.42 -9.34 -1.39
CA GLU A 67 -7.34 -8.53 -0.60
C GLU A 67 -6.53 -7.77 0.45
N LEU A 68 -6.70 -6.45 0.46
CA LEU A 68 -6.17 -5.54 1.46
C LEU A 68 -7.30 -5.19 2.44
N SER A 69 -6.98 -5.21 3.73
CA SER A 69 -7.74 -4.60 4.81
C SER A 69 -6.88 -3.51 5.44
N ALA A 70 -7.37 -2.27 5.44
CA ALA A 70 -6.70 -1.12 6.02
C ALA A 70 -7.59 -0.49 7.07
N THR A 71 -7.08 -0.34 8.29
CA THR A 71 -7.82 0.22 9.42
C THR A 71 -7.15 1.51 9.89
N SER A 72 -7.95 2.57 9.96
CA SER A 72 -7.55 3.87 10.52
C SER A 72 -8.57 4.28 11.58
N ASN A 73 -8.11 4.58 12.79
CA ASN A 73 -8.97 4.96 13.93
C ASN A 73 -10.17 4.02 14.15
N GLY A 74 -9.98 2.71 13.96
CA GLY A 74 -11.01 1.69 14.13
C GLY A 74 -11.98 1.54 12.95
N VAL A 75 -11.82 2.30 11.87
CA VAL A 75 -12.61 2.18 10.64
C VAL A 75 -11.82 1.42 9.59
N GLU A 76 -12.34 0.27 9.18
CA GLU A 76 -11.72 -0.60 8.17
C GLU A 76 -12.21 -0.26 6.76
N GLN A 77 -11.28 -0.23 5.81
CA GLN A 77 -11.50 -0.21 4.36
C GLN A 77 -10.97 -1.50 3.76
N LYS A 78 -11.72 -2.09 2.83
CA LYS A 78 -11.29 -3.30 2.11
C LYS A 78 -11.17 -3.03 0.61
N LEU A 79 -10.11 -3.58 0.03
CA LEU A 79 -9.83 -3.47 -1.40
C LEU A 79 -9.39 -4.82 -1.94
N LYS A 80 -10.09 -5.31 -2.97
CA LYS A 80 -9.61 -6.44 -3.78
C LYS A 80 -8.90 -5.91 -5.02
N PHE A 81 -7.73 -6.44 -5.30
CA PHE A 81 -6.94 -6.01 -6.45
C PHE A 81 -6.15 -7.16 -7.08
N THR A 82 -5.74 -6.95 -8.34
CA THR A 82 -4.95 -7.92 -9.09
C THR A 82 -3.65 -7.26 -9.52
N VAL A 83 -2.53 -7.88 -9.17
CA VAL A 83 -1.21 -7.51 -9.67
C VAL A 83 -0.93 -8.38 -10.90
N ARG A 84 -0.63 -7.75 -12.05
CA ARG A 84 -0.26 -8.45 -13.28
C ARG A 84 1.24 -8.30 -13.54
N ASP A 85 1.81 -9.31 -14.18
CA ASP A 85 3.20 -9.27 -14.63
C ASP A 85 3.47 -8.03 -15.50
N GLY A 86 4.62 -7.37 -15.28
CA GLY A 86 5.01 -6.17 -16.00
C GLY A 86 4.14 -4.92 -15.77
N SER A 87 3.22 -4.93 -14.80
CA SER A 87 2.34 -3.79 -14.52
C SER A 87 2.54 -3.24 -13.11
N ASN A 88 2.30 -1.93 -12.93
CA ASN A 88 2.24 -1.32 -11.60
C ASN A 88 0.79 -1.09 -11.22
N PHE A 89 0.38 -1.67 -10.09
CA PHE A 89 -0.87 -1.34 -9.42
C PHE A 89 -0.69 -0.09 -8.57
N LYS A 90 -1.60 0.88 -8.70
CA LYS A 90 -1.60 2.11 -7.90
C LYS A 90 -3.02 2.39 -7.42
N GLU A 91 -3.18 2.66 -6.13
CA GLU A 91 -4.49 3.02 -5.58
C GLU A 91 -4.36 4.03 -4.44
N VAL A 92 -5.35 4.93 -4.35
CA VAL A 92 -5.52 5.82 -3.20
C VAL A 92 -6.72 5.34 -2.40
N ILE A 93 -6.49 4.95 -1.14
CA ILE A 93 -7.53 4.54 -0.22
C ILE A 93 -7.88 5.74 0.66
N THR A 94 -9.16 6.08 0.70
CA THR A 94 -9.65 7.22 1.47
C THR A 94 -10.68 6.81 2.50
N TRP A 95 -10.64 7.51 3.64
CA TRP A 95 -11.65 7.43 4.71
C TRP A 95 -12.59 8.63 4.66
#